data_AF-G4RP70-F1
#
_entry.id   AF-G4RP70-F1
#
_cell.length_a   1.000
_cell.length_b   1.000
_cell.length_c   1.000
_cell.angle_alpha   90.00
_cell.angle_beta   90.00
_cell.angle_gamma   90.00
#
_symmetry.space_group_name_H-M   'P 1'
#
loop_
_entity.id
_entity.type
_entity.pdbx_description
1 polymer ?
#
loop_
_entity_poly.entity_id
_entity_poly.type
_entity_poly.pdbx_seq_one_letter_code
_entity_poly.pdbx_strand_id
1 'polypeptide(L)'
;MTCDRDPAHYVREVFEKTGDYFDPDPHQEGGVLVIFTNPPDDLAECLRELGIGFLDTTDEGGTNKYIVIYEEGDLTAFLKKVAPPLPEVEPLLMKLKRYVGGPHS
;
A
#
# COMPACT_ATOMS: atom_id res chain seq x y z
N MET A 1 -19.89 4.91 -4.61
CA MET A 1 -20.44 4.78 -3.26
C MET A 1 -19.53 5.66 -2.40
N THR A 2 -19.65 5.66 -1.08
CA THR A 2 -18.58 6.13 -0.20
C THR A 2 -18.19 4.96 0.67
N CYS A 3 -16.95 4.87 1.12
CA CYS A 3 -16.60 3.85 2.10
C CYS A 3 -17.49 4.04 3.32
N ASP A 4 -18.30 3.03 3.65
CA ASP A 4 -19.35 3.10 4.69
C ASP A 4 -18.76 3.28 6.11
N ARG A 5 -17.43 3.22 6.22
CA ARG A 5 -16.62 3.29 7.45
C ARG A 5 -15.46 4.26 7.24
N ASP A 6 -14.78 4.61 8.34
CA ASP A 6 -13.52 5.36 8.30
C ASP A 6 -12.55 4.73 7.28
N PRO A 7 -12.21 5.41 6.17
CA PRO A 7 -11.47 4.80 5.07
C PRO A 7 -10.08 4.32 5.48
N ALA A 8 -9.41 5.04 6.39
CA ALA A 8 -8.09 4.66 6.88
C ALA A 8 -8.13 3.37 7.69
N HIS A 9 -9.07 3.25 8.62
CA HIS A 9 -9.29 2.03 9.39
C HIS A 9 -9.64 0.84 8.49
N TYR A 10 -10.54 1.04 7.53
CA TYR A 10 -10.92 -0.01 6.58
C TYR A 10 -9.72 -0.52 5.77
N VAL A 11 -8.96 0.40 5.15
CA VAL A 11 -7.78 0.05 4.35
C VAL A 11 -6.75 -0.71 5.20
N ARG A 12 -6.59 -0.34 6.48
CA ARG A 12 -5.72 -1.05 7.41
C ARG A 12 -6.20 -2.49 7.65
N GLU A 13 -7.48 -2.71 7.92
CA GLU A 13 -8.04 -4.06 8.12
C GLU A 13 -7.87 -4.93 6.87
N VAL A 14 -7.99 -4.33 5.67
CA VAL A 14 -7.77 -5.03 4.40
C VAL A 14 -6.28 -5.37 4.22
N PHE A 15 -5.39 -4.44 4.58
CA PHE A 15 -3.95 -4.66 4.54
C PHE A 15 -3.54 -5.83 5.45
N GLU A 16 -4.07 -5.90 6.67
CA GLU A 16 -3.78 -6.99 7.61
C GLU A 16 -4.18 -8.38 7.09
N LYS A 17 -5.10 -8.48 6.12
CA LYS A 17 -5.59 -9.74 5.56
C LYS A 17 -4.96 -10.12 4.22
N THR A 18 -4.69 -9.11 3.39
CA THR A 18 -4.38 -9.30 1.95
C THR A 18 -3.18 -8.48 1.48
N GLY A 19 -2.71 -7.57 2.34
CA GLY A 19 -1.63 -6.65 2.07
C GLY A 19 -0.27 -7.24 2.41
N ASP A 20 0.73 -6.91 1.62
CA ASP A 20 2.12 -7.24 1.88
C ASP A 20 3.04 -6.10 1.45
N TYR A 21 4.25 -6.08 2.01
CA TYR A 21 5.33 -5.21 1.59
C TYR A 21 6.31 -6.00 0.75
N PHE A 22 6.69 -5.48 -0.41
CA PHE A 22 7.68 -6.12 -1.28
C PHE A 22 8.93 -5.26 -1.40
N ASP A 23 10.10 -5.89 -1.22
CA ASP A 23 11.42 -5.28 -1.33
C ASP A 23 12.42 -6.29 -1.91
N PRO A 24 13.17 -5.94 -2.98
CA PRO A 24 13.13 -4.67 -3.69
C PRO A 24 11.94 -4.56 -4.65
N ASP A 25 11.44 -3.35 -4.86
CA ASP A 25 10.59 -3.02 -6.00
C ASP A 25 11.30 -3.42 -7.31
N PRO A 26 10.73 -4.33 -8.13
CA PRO A 26 11.35 -4.73 -9.39
C PRO A 26 11.43 -3.60 -10.42
N HIS A 27 10.70 -2.49 -10.24
CA HIS A 27 10.63 -1.35 -11.15
C HIS A 27 11.46 -0.14 -10.69
N GLN A 28 11.78 -0.03 -9.40
CA GLN A 28 12.67 1.01 -8.86
C GLN A 28 13.78 0.37 -8.01
N GLU A 29 15.05 0.59 -8.38
CA GLU A 29 16.18 0.08 -7.60
C GLU A 29 16.11 0.57 -6.14
N GLY A 30 15.84 -0.36 -5.22
CA GLY A 30 15.85 -0.12 -3.78
C GLY A 30 14.57 0.45 -3.18
N GLY A 31 13.49 0.60 -3.96
CA GLY A 31 12.17 1.00 -3.49
C GLY A 31 11.43 -0.14 -2.77
N VAL A 32 10.45 0.23 -1.94
CA VAL A 32 9.48 -0.71 -1.35
C VAL A 32 8.14 -0.48 -2.05
N LEU A 33 7.36 -1.53 -2.30
CA LEU A 33 5.97 -1.37 -2.71
C LEU A 33 5.02 -2.04 -1.71
N VAL A 34 3.79 -1.56 -1.69
CA VAL A 34 2.67 -2.21 -0.99
C VAL A 34 1.80 -2.88 -2.04
N ILE A 35 1.49 -4.15 -1.83
CA ILE A 35 0.62 -4.93 -2.71
C ILE A 35 -0.56 -5.48 -1.92
N PHE A 36 -1.76 -5.40 -2.49
CA PHE A 36 -2.93 -6.11 -2.02
C PHE A 36 -3.28 -7.20 -3.01
N THR A 37 -3.33 -8.46 -2.57
CA THR A 37 -3.69 -9.60 -3.44
C THR A 37 -5.16 -9.95 -3.29
N ASN A 38 -5.87 -10.01 -4.41
CA ASN A 38 -7.32 -10.21 -4.48
C ASN A 38 -8.09 -9.30 -3.50
N PRO A 39 -7.87 -7.97 -3.56
CA PRO A 39 -8.52 -7.06 -2.65
C PRO A 39 -10.04 -7.01 -2.87
N PRO A 40 -10.81 -6.62 -1.85
CA PRO A 40 -12.21 -6.24 -2.00
C PRO A 40 -12.39 -5.13 -3.05
N ASP A 41 -13.50 -5.17 -3.81
CA ASP A 41 -13.74 -4.25 -4.92
C ASP A 41 -13.86 -2.77 -4.50
N ASP A 42 -14.13 -2.48 -3.23
CA ASP A 42 -14.25 -1.14 -2.66
C ASP A 42 -12.92 -0.55 -2.16
N LEU A 43 -11.85 -1.34 -2.06
CA LEU A 43 -10.53 -0.87 -1.61
C LEU A 43 -10.01 0.30 -2.45
N ALA A 44 -10.20 0.21 -3.78
CA ALA A 44 -9.81 1.24 -4.73
C ALA A 44 -10.53 2.59 -4.47
N GLU A 45 -11.81 2.55 -4.07
CA GLU A 45 -12.57 3.76 -3.73
C GLU A 45 -12.03 4.38 -2.43
N CYS A 46 -11.78 3.57 -1.40
CA CYS A 46 -11.25 4.06 -0.12
C CYS A 46 -9.84 4.66 -0.25
N LEU A 47 -8.96 4.07 -1.07
CA LEU A 47 -7.64 4.64 -1.35
C LEU A 47 -7.74 6.00 -2.05
N ARG A 48 -8.68 6.16 -2.99
CA ARG A 48 -8.94 7.45 -3.65
C ARG A 48 -9.47 8.50 -2.67
N GLU A 49 -10.37 8.14 -1.77
CA GLU A 49 -10.86 9.04 -0.71
C GLU A 49 -9.75 9.52 0.21
N LEU A 50 -8.78 8.65 0.50
CA LEU A 50 -7.57 9.01 1.25
C LEU A 50 -6.56 9.82 0.43
N GLY A 51 -6.78 9.99 -0.88
CA GLY A 51 -5.84 10.66 -1.79
C GLY A 51 -4.52 9.90 -1.91
N ILE A 52 -4.59 8.57 -1.99
CA ILE A 52 -3.45 7.66 -2.21
C ILE A 52 -3.57 7.11 -3.62
N GLY A 53 -2.58 7.39 -4.46
CA GLY A 53 -2.44 6.81 -5.79
C GLY A 53 -2.10 5.32 -5.73
N PHE A 54 -2.56 4.57 -6.73
CA PHE A 54 -2.30 3.14 -6.86
C PHE A 54 -2.42 2.70 -8.32
N LEU A 55 -1.82 1.56 -8.62
CA LEU A 55 -2.03 0.79 -9.84
C LEU A 55 -2.99 -0.37 -9.55
N ASP A 56 -4.07 -0.42 -10.32
CA ASP A 56 -5.00 -1.55 -10.36
C ASP A 56 -4.63 -2.43 -11.57
N THR A 57 -4.28 -3.69 -11.31
CA THR A 57 -3.79 -4.61 -12.32
C THR A 57 -4.20 -6.05 -12.03
N THR A 58 -4.00 -6.94 -12.99
CA THR A 58 -4.20 -8.38 -12.84
C THR A 58 -2.93 -9.14 -13.23
N ASP A 59 -2.81 -10.40 -12.79
CA ASP A 59 -1.80 -11.29 -13.38
C ASP A 59 -2.07 -11.53 -14.88
N GLU A 60 -1.08 -12.10 -15.57
CA GLU A 60 -1.16 -12.41 -17.01
C GLU A 60 -2.33 -13.36 -17.33
N GLY A 61 -2.77 -14.15 -16.34
CA GLY A 61 -3.91 -15.05 -16.46
C GLY A 61 -5.27 -14.40 -16.15
N GLY A 62 -5.31 -13.13 -15.74
CA GLY A 62 -6.52 -12.42 -15.31
C GLY A 62 -7.23 -13.06 -14.11
N THR A 63 -6.55 -13.94 -13.38
CA THR A 63 -7.13 -14.75 -12.30
C THR A 63 -7.01 -14.02 -10.97
N ASN A 64 -5.87 -13.38 -10.72
CA ASN A 64 -5.64 -12.61 -9.51
C ASN A 64 -5.67 -11.11 -9.80
N LYS A 65 -6.41 -10.37 -8.96
CA LYS A 65 -6.41 -8.90 -8.97
C LYS A 65 -5.37 -8.38 -7.98
N TYR A 66 -4.75 -7.26 -8.32
CA TYR A 66 -3.77 -6.60 -7.47
C TYR A 66 -4.00 -5.10 -7.44
N ILE A 67 -3.88 -4.54 -6.24
CA ILE A 67 -3.73 -3.10 -6.05
C ILE A 67 -2.33 -2.85 -5.53
N VAL A 68 -1.55 -2.02 -6.23
CA VAL A 68 -0.14 -1.77 -5.94
C VAL A 68 0.08 -0.28 -5.66
N ILE A 69 0.73 0.04 -4.55
CA ILE A 69 1.17 1.39 -4.20
C ILE A 69 2.69 1.38 -4.23
N TYR A 70 3.30 2.17 -5.11
CA TYR A 70 4.75 2.12 -5.35
C TYR A 70 5.40 3.51 -5.48
N GLU A 71 4.63 4.56 -5.79
CA GLU A 71 5.15 5.93 -5.81
C GLU A 71 5.50 6.38 -4.38
N GLU A 72 6.67 7.01 -4.19
CA GLU A 72 7.18 7.39 -2.87
C GLU A 72 6.19 8.28 -2.08
N GLY A 73 5.53 9.22 -2.77
CA GLY A 73 4.53 10.10 -2.17
C GLY A 73 3.30 9.35 -1.69
N ASP A 74 2.85 8.35 -2.45
CA ASP A 74 1.68 7.55 -2.12
C ASP A 74 1.97 6.54 -1.01
N LEU A 75 3.16 5.93 -1.02
CA LEU A 75 3.65 5.10 0.08
C LEU A 75 3.74 5.90 1.39
N THR A 76 4.28 7.11 1.32
CA THR A 76 4.35 8.02 2.47
C THR A 76 2.96 8.35 2.98
N ALA A 77 2.02 8.68 2.09
CA ALA A 77 0.63 8.96 2.45
C ALA A 77 -0.06 7.74 3.07
N PHE A 78 0.14 6.56 2.48
CA PHE A 78 -0.38 5.29 2.98
C PHE A 78 0.12 5.00 4.40
N LEU A 79 1.44 5.01 4.62
CA LEU A 79 2.03 4.71 5.93
C LEU A 79 1.60 5.71 7.01
N LYS A 80 1.39 6.98 6.66
CA LYS A 80 0.98 8.03 7.62
C LYS A 80 -0.52 8.03 7.91
N LYS A 81 -1.37 7.86 6.89
CA LYS A 81 -2.83 7.96 7.03
C LYS A 81 -3.44 6.65 7.51
N VAL A 82 -3.02 5.53 6.92
CA VAL A 82 -3.55 4.19 7.21
C VAL A 82 -2.89 3.60 8.45
N ALA A 83 -1.64 3.97 8.73
CA ALA A 83 -0.83 3.41 9.82
C ALA A 83 -0.90 1.86 9.85
N PRO A 84 -0.59 1.19 8.73
CA PRO A 84 -0.60 -0.27 8.64
C PRO A 84 0.43 -0.87 9.60
N PRO A 85 0.28 -2.13 10.02
CA PRO A 85 1.34 -2.84 10.74
C PRO A 85 2.62 -2.82 9.91
N LEU A 86 3.74 -2.59 10.58
CA LEU A 86 5.07 -2.66 9.97
C LEU A 86 5.64 -4.07 10.17
N PRO A 87 6.42 -4.59 9.20
CA PRO A 87 7.07 -5.87 9.34
C PRO A 87 8.14 -5.81 10.44
N GLU A 88 8.36 -6.92 11.14
CA GLU A 88 9.37 -7.01 12.21
C GLU A 88 10.80 -7.19 11.65
N VAL A 89 10.93 -7.50 10.36
CA VAL A 89 12.21 -7.76 9.70
C VAL A 89 13.00 -6.46 9.55
N GLU A 90 14.17 -6.37 10.21
CA GLU A 90 14.93 -5.12 10.34
C GLU A 90 15.23 -4.38 9.03
N PRO A 91 15.69 -5.03 7.94
CA PRO A 91 16.04 -4.31 6.71
C PRO A 91 14.85 -3.56 6.10
N LEU A 92 13.69 -4.22 6.07
CA LEU A 92 12.46 -3.68 5.51
C LEU A 92 11.83 -2.64 6.43
N LEU A 93 11.84 -2.90 7.74
CA LEU A 93 11.39 -1.94 8.75
C LEU A 93 12.17 -0.62 8.68
N MET A 94 13.50 -0.69 8.52
CA MET A 94 14.33 0.51 8.38
C MET A 94 14.00 1.30 7.12
N LYS A 95 13.73 0.64 5.99
CA LYS A 95 13.29 1.30 4.76
C LYS A 95 11.95 1.99 4.95
N LEU A 96 10.95 1.28 5.46
CA LEU A 96 9.60 1.82 5.70
C LEU A 96 9.61 3.04 6.65
N LYS A 97 10.47 3.02 7.67
CA LYS A 97 10.65 4.17 8.58
C LYS A 97 11.14 5.44 7.87
N ARG A 98 11.88 5.34 6.75
CA ARG A 98 12.33 6.51 5.98
C ARG A 98 11.16 7.27 5.35
N TYR A 99 10.16 6.55 4.86
CA TYR A 99 8.93 7.15 4.32
C TYR A 99 8.10 7.84 5.42
N VAL A 100 8.15 7.35 6.65
CA VAL A 100 7.44 7.96 7.79
C VAL A 100 8.19 9.19 8.36
N GLY A 101 9.52 9.13 8.41
CA GLY A 101 10.39 10.15 9.04
C GLY A 101 10.68 11.42 8.23
N GLY A 102 10.53 11.41 6.90
CA GLY A 102 10.64 12.56 5.99
C GLY A 102 12.04 13.23 5.90
N PRO A 103 12.16 14.34 5.13
CA PRO A 103 12.05 14.38 3.66
C PRO A 103 13.37 13.90 3.00
N HIS A 104 13.30 13.23 1.84
CA HIS A 104 14.44 13.26 0.92
C HIS A 104 14.11 14.30 -0.16
N SER A 105 14.69 15.49 0.03
CA SER A 105 14.88 16.47 -1.05
C SER A 105 15.97 16.01 -2.01
#